data_AF-A0A9P8UTY0-F1
#
_entry.id   AF-A0A9P8UTY0-F1
#
_cell.length_a   1.000
_cell.length_b   1.000
_cell.length_c   1.000
_cell.angle_alpha   90.00
_cell.angle_beta   90.00
_cell.angle_gamma   90.00
#
_symmetry.space_group_name_H-M   'P 1'
#
loop_
_entity.id
_entity.type
_entity.pdbx_description
1 polymer ?
#
loop_
_entity_poly.entity_id
_entity_poly.type
_entity_poly.pdbx_seq_one_letter_code
_entity_poly.pdbx_strand_id
1 'polypeptide(L)'
;MLQLNSAAESPARNLPSRSHLNYIEQSIDALRNLWQEWFGDSKVSAQTHENYKNEADVYIPSFGVAAHDTATENEDTGVVAQLAELKRMFAKEDIIYVAVEVEIAESRYGGVTDIGLAIWSPEYGGNDICYHWHIDETGGVHQSHDYNHPDSFAFGRTEFIDSSKIPIVLDDWLLSLSKRHKRVCIIQYGRSSLRHLEPEWFIPSDVLKLNVQEIWQQQRGTSHDWPLQEALMDAGEGIEVSFLLTNLGNKAHFIMRLMLKLLHRIKEEANDISYLEALDITKTYQ
;
A
#
# COMPACT_ATOMS: atom_id res chain seq x y z
N MET A 1 30.10 -61.72 -1.33
CA MET A 1 30.15 -60.85 -0.14
C MET A 1 30.46 -59.44 -0.60
N LEU A 2 29.46 -58.58 -0.68
CA LEU A 2 29.58 -57.17 -1.03
C LEU A 2 29.38 -56.35 0.25
N GLN A 3 30.43 -55.64 0.70
CA GLN A 3 30.32 -54.66 1.77
C GLN A 3 29.87 -53.33 1.17
N LEU A 4 28.64 -52.91 1.50
CA LEU A 4 28.13 -51.56 1.27
C LEU A 4 28.46 -50.71 2.51
N ASN A 5 29.39 -49.77 2.37
CA ASN A 5 29.61 -48.70 3.33
C ASN A 5 28.74 -47.50 2.90
N SER A 6 27.66 -47.22 3.64
CA SER A 6 26.91 -45.98 3.53
C SER A 6 27.26 -45.08 4.72
N ALA A 7 28.16 -44.12 4.52
CA ALA A 7 28.30 -42.97 5.41
C ALA A 7 27.33 -41.89 4.91
N ALA A 8 26.27 -41.65 5.67
CA ALA A 8 25.34 -40.55 5.43
C ALA A 8 25.98 -39.25 5.96
N GLU A 9 26.44 -38.39 5.06
CA GLU A 9 26.81 -37.02 5.41
C GLU A 9 25.53 -36.21 5.65
N SER A 10 25.37 -35.72 6.88
CA SER A 10 24.26 -34.85 7.28
C SER A 10 24.51 -33.45 6.68
N PRO A 11 23.55 -32.84 5.96
CA PRO A 11 23.77 -31.52 5.38
C PRO A 11 23.94 -30.50 6.51
N ALA A 12 25.10 -29.85 6.53
CA ALA A 12 25.39 -28.77 7.46
C ALA A 12 24.34 -27.67 7.28
N ARG A 13 23.52 -27.45 8.32
CA ARG A 13 22.60 -26.31 8.36
C ARG A 13 23.44 -25.04 8.33
N ASN A 14 23.39 -24.31 7.22
CA ASN A 14 23.94 -22.97 7.11
C ASN A 14 23.18 -22.06 8.09
N LEU A 15 23.73 -21.91 9.30
CA LEU A 15 23.26 -20.91 10.24
C LEU A 15 23.66 -19.53 9.70
N PRO A 16 22.77 -18.53 9.76
CA PRO A 16 23.10 -17.18 9.35
C PRO A 16 24.34 -16.69 10.11
N SER A 17 25.24 -16.02 9.39
CA SER A 17 26.45 -15.49 10.00
C SER A 17 26.08 -14.49 11.10
N ARG A 18 26.96 -14.37 12.09
CA ARG A 18 26.78 -13.42 13.20
C ARG A 18 26.61 -11.96 12.72
N SER A 19 27.18 -11.62 11.57
CA SER A 19 26.97 -10.30 10.93
C SER A 19 25.55 -10.11 10.40
N HIS A 20 24.91 -11.16 9.87
CA HIS A 20 23.54 -11.12 9.39
C HIS A 20 22.54 -10.98 10.56
N LEU A 21 22.80 -11.66 11.68
CA LEU A 21 21.99 -11.50 12.90
C LEU A 21 22.11 -10.07 13.48
N ASN A 22 23.32 -9.50 13.52
CA ASN A 22 23.52 -8.12 13.98
C ASN A 22 22.79 -7.09 13.09
N TYR A 23 22.74 -7.32 11.77
CA TYR A 23 22.02 -6.45 10.84
C TYR A 23 20.50 -6.49 11.09
N ILE A 24 19.95 -7.68 11.35
CA ILE A 24 18.54 -7.86 11.70
C ILE A 24 18.22 -7.13 13.02
N GLU A 25 19.05 -7.29 14.05
CA GLU A 25 18.86 -6.59 15.34
C GLU A 25 18.90 -5.07 15.20
N GLN A 26 19.86 -4.53 14.43
CA GLN A 26 19.95 -3.09 14.17
C GLN A 26 18.73 -2.56 13.40
N SER A 27 18.21 -3.34 12.45
CA SER A 27 17.01 -2.96 11.68
C SER A 27 15.76 -2.98 12.56
N ILE A 28 15.63 -3.95 13.46
CA ILE A 28 14.55 -4.02 14.45
C ILE A 28 14.60 -2.83 15.41
N ASP A 29 15.79 -2.45 15.89
CA ASP A 29 15.95 -1.30 16.79
C ASP A 29 15.66 0.03 16.06
N ALA A 30 16.05 0.18 14.79
CA ALA A 30 15.70 1.33 13.98
C ALA A 30 14.18 1.46 13.77
N LEU A 31 13.50 0.36 13.47
CA LEU A 31 12.03 0.33 13.34
C LEU A 31 11.33 0.61 14.67
N ARG A 32 11.86 0.11 15.79
CA ARG A 32 11.32 0.40 17.13
C ARG A 32 11.48 1.87 17.51
N ASN A 33 12.60 2.49 17.15
CA ASN A 33 12.84 3.91 17.36
C ASN A 33 11.92 4.78 16.50
N LEU A 34 11.73 4.45 15.21
CA LEU A 34 10.75 5.14 14.36
C LEU A 34 9.33 4.99 14.89
N TRP A 35 8.98 3.80 15.39
CA TRP A 35 7.67 3.58 16.03
C TRP A 35 7.51 4.41 17.30
N GLN A 36 8.55 4.52 18.15
CA GLN A 36 8.49 5.39 19.34
C GLN A 36 8.49 6.88 18.98
N GLU A 37 9.17 7.30 17.93
CA GLU A 37 9.10 8.67 17.42
C GLU A 37 7.70 9.00 16.89
N TRP A 38 7.08 8.06 16.18
CA TRP A 38 5.76 8.26 15.56
C TRP A 38 4.58 8.08 16.53
N PHE A 39 4.73 7.29 17.59
CA PHE A 39 3.62 6.91 18.47
C PHE A 39 3.92 7.04 19.97
N GLY A 40 5.18 7.25 20.36
CA GLY A 40 5.64 7.15 21.75
C GLY A 40 5.41 8.38 22.63
N ASP A 41 5.24 9.57 22.04
CA ASP A 41 5.03 10.81 22.81
C ASP A 41 3.65 11.44 22.55
N SER A 42 2.61 10.76 23.02
CA SER A 42 1.28 11.39 23.19
C SER A 42 1.18 12.28 24.45
N LYS A 43 2.32 12.69 25.05
CA LYS A 43 2.38 13.64 26.18
C LYS A 43 3.66 14.49 26.21
N VAL A 44 3.79 15.47 25.32
CA VAL A 44 4.67 16.65 25.52
C VAL A 44 3.90 17.87 24.98
N SER A 45 3.15 18.58 25.84
CA SER A 45 3.57 19.77 26.60
C SER A 45 3.63 21.04 25.76
N ALA A 46 2.75 21.98 26.08
CA ALA A 46 2.44 23.24 25.42
C ALA A 46 3.55 24.32 25.51
N GLN A 47 4.83 23.96 25.40
CA GLN A 47 5.93 24.88 25.73
C GLN A 47 6.92 25.18 24.60
N THR A 48 6.71 24.65 23.39
CA THR A 48 7.61 24.87 22.24
C THR A 48 7.13 25.98 21.27
N HIS A 49 5.99 26.64 21.53
CA HIS A 49 5.39 27.60 20.59
C HIS A 49 5.76 29.09 20.79
N GLU A 50 6.62 29.45 21.74
CA GLU A 50 7.06 30.86 21.88
C GLU A 50 8.28 31.25 21.04
N ASN A 51 8.99 30.30 20.40
CA ASN A 51 10.24 30.61 19.70
C ASN A 51 10.15 30.78 18.17
N TYR A 52 8.97 30.72 17.55
CA TYR A 52 8.79 30.92 16.10
C TYR A 52 8.07 32.22 15.74
N LYS A 53 8.13 33.24 16.60
CA LYS A 53 7.41 34.50 16.38
C LYS A 53 8.19 35.61 15.69
N ASN A 54 9.42 35.38 15.24
CA ASN A 54 10.17 36.38 14.50
C ASN A 54 10.83 35.75 13.28
N GLU A 55 10.58 36.37 12.12
CA GLU A 55 11.25 36.20 10.83
C GLU A 55 10.84 34.95 10.02
N ALA A 56 9.87 35.13 9.11
CA ALA A 56 10.16 35.22 7.68
C ALA A 56 8.87 35.46 6.87
N ASP A 57 8.74 36.66 6.34
CA ASP A 57 7.93 36.95 5.16
C ASP A 57 8.40 36.06 4.00
N VAL A 58 7.65 35.01 3.68
CA VAL A 58 7.82 34.23 2.45
C VAL A 58 6.46 34.09 1.78
N TYR A 59 6.35 34.81 0.67
CA TYR A 59 5.43 34.68 -0.46
C TYR A 59 4.46 33.47 -0.41
N ILE A 60 3.18 33.75 -0.12
CA ILE A 60 2.07 32.84 -0.41
C ILE A 60 1.64 33.15 -1.86
N PRO A 61 1.80 32.23 -2.84
CA PRO A 61 1.18 32.44 -4.14
C PRO A 61 -0.33 32.28 -3.97
N SER A 62 -1.07 33.37 -4.22
CA SER A 62 -2.51 33.32 -4.40
C SER A 62 -2.82 32.43 -5.61
N PHE A 63 -3.54 31.34 -5.40
CA PHE A 63 -4.05 30.50 -6.49
C PHE A 63 -5.05 31.30 -7.32
N GLY A 64 -4.56 31.86 -8.43
CA GLY A 64 -5.39 32.43 -9.48
C GLY A 64 -6.13 31.31 -10.19
N VAL A 65 -7.46 31.37 -10.14
CA VAL A 65 -8.36 30.56 -10.95
C VAL A 65 -8.16 30.96 -12.40
N ALA A 66 -7.36 30.20 -13.14
CA ALA A 66 -7.32 30.28 -14.59
C ALA A 66 -8.46 29.41 -15.14
N ALA A 67 -9.52 30.06 -15.60
CA ALA A 67 -10.57 29.43 -16.38
C ALA A 67 -10.00 29.04 -17.76
N HIS A 68 -9.96 27.74 -18.06
CA HIS A 68 -9.88 27.23 -19.42
C HIS A 68 -10.73 25.96 -19.57
N ASP A 69 -11.88 26.18 -20.21
CA ASP A 69 -12.65 25.34 -21.13
C ASP A 69 -12.61 23.79 -21.04
N THR A 70 -13.70 23.27 -20.44
CA THR A 70 -14.68 22.34 -21.02
C THR A 70 -14.20 21.02 -21.64
N ALA A 71 -13.78 20.06 -20.80
CA ALA A 71 -13.90 18.62 -21.08
C ALA A 71 -13.86 17.66 -19.85
N THR A 72 -13.94 18.14 -18.59
CA THR A 72 -13.58 17.34 -17.39
C THR A 72 -14.69 17.09 -16.35
N GLU A 73 -15.93 17.55 -16.56
CA GLU A 73 -16.96 17.51 -15.49
C GLU A 73 -17.37 16.09 -15.03
N ASN A 74 -17.10 15.03 -15.81
CA ASN A 74 -17.45 13.65 -15.43
C ASN A 74 -16.32 12.85 -14.75
N GLU A 75 -15.04 13.18 -14.96
CA GLU A 75 -13.94 12.45 -14.31
C GLU A 75 -13.61 13.04 -12.92
N ASP A 76 -13.72 14.36 -12.74
CA ASP A 76 -13.44 15.03 -11.46
C ASP A 76 -14.43 14.64 -10.35
N THR A 77 -15.68 14.35 -10.70
CA THR A 77 -16.70 13.91 -9.72
C THR A 77 -16.38 12.54 -9.11
N GLY A 78 -15.72 11.66 -9.86
CA GLY A 78 -15.31 10.33 -9.40
C GLY A 78 -14.23 10.40 -8.31
N VAL A 79 -13.21 11.24 -8.48
CA VAL A 79 -12.11 11.37 -7.52
C VAL A 79 -12.55 12.12 -6.26
N VAL A 80 -13.37 13.17 -6.41
CA VAL A 80 -13.97 13.87 -5.26
C VAL A 80 -14.84 12.94 -4.42
N ALA A 81 -15.63 12.07 -5.06
CA ALA A 81 -16.40 11.05 -4.36
C ALA A 81 -15.51 10.02 -3.64
N GLN A 82 -14.43 9.57 -4.27
CA GLN A 82 -13.43 8.68 -3.64
C GLN A 82 -12.78 9.34 -2.41
N LEU A 83 -12.38 10.61 -2.51
CA LEU A 83 -11.81 11.39 -1.40
C LEU A 83 -12.82 11.60 -0.25
N ALA A 84 -14.08 11.91 -0.57
CA ALA A 84 -15.13 12.08 0.43
C ALA A 84 -15.44 10.75 1.14
N GLU A 85 -15.48 9.64 0.39
CA GLU A 85 -15.66 8.30 0.94
C GLU A 85 -14.48 7.91 1.81
N LEU A 86 -13.24 8.16 1.38
CA LEU A 86 -12.02 7.93 2.18
C LEU A 86 -12.05 8.72 3.51
N LYS A 87 -12.41 10.00 3.48
CA LYS A 87 -12.62 10.83 4.70
C LYS A 87 -13.65 10.22 5.64
N ARG A 88 -14.78 9.75 5.10
CA ARG A 88 -15.87 9.13 5.86
C ARG A 88 -15.46 7.77 6.44
N MET A 89 -14.66 7.00 5.70
CA MET A 89 -14.19 5.67 6.07
C MET A 89 -13.15 5.73 7.17
N PHE A 90 -12.23 6.68 7.13
CA PHE A 90 -11.23 6.85 8.18
C PHE A 90 -11.84 7.10 9.57
N ALA A 91 -13.02 7.74 9.62
CA ALA A 91 -13.77 7.92 10.87
C ALA A 91 -14.40 6.63 11.42
N LYS A 92 -14.33 5.51 10.69
CA LYS A 92 -14.94 4.22 11.05
C LYS A 92 -13.84 3.17 11.24
N GLU A 93 -13.72 2.65 12.46
CA GLU A 93 -12.70 1.68 12.87
C GLU A 93 -12.90 0.25 12.28
N ASP A 94 -13.88 0.04 11.41
CA ASP A 94 -14.36 -1.30 11.02
C ASP A 94 -14.21 -1.57 9.50
N ILE A 95 -13.09 -1.13 8.95
CA ILE A 95 -12.76 -1.27 7.53
C ILE A 95 -11.41 -1.94 7.42
N ILE A 96 -11.35 -2.97 6.57
CA ILE A 96 -10.10 -3.58 6.14
C ILE A 96 -9.72 -3.06 4.76
N TYR A 97 -8.47 -2.65 4.64
CA TYR A 97 -7.90 -2.12 3.42
C TYR A 97 -7.07 -3.19 2.75
N VAL A 98 -7.21 -3.29 1.44
CA VAL A 98 -6.62 -4.35 0.63
C VAL A 98 -6.00 -3.71 -0.61
N ALA A 99 -4.69 -3.57 -0.66
CA ALA A 99 -4.01 -3.20 -1.89
C ALA A 99 -3.86 -4.44 -2.78
N VAL A 100 -4.18 -4.30 -4.06
CA VAL A 100 -4.12 -5.37 -5.06
C VAL A 100 -3.31 -4.88 -6.25
N GLU A 101 -2.38 -5.72 -6.70
CA GLU A 101 -1.64 -5.52 -7.93
C GLU A 101 -1.60 -6.83 -8.73
N VAL A 102 -1.73 -6.73 -10.05
CA VAL A 102 -1.92 -7.88 -10.93
C VAL A 102 -1.09 -7.69 -12.19
N GLU A 103 -0.37 -8.73 -12.58
CA GLU A 103 0.39 -8.78 -13.83
C GLU A 103 -0.22 -9.81 -14.77
N ILE A 104 -0.19 -9.50 -16.06
CA ILE A 104 -0.65 -10.37 -17.12
C ILE A 104 0.50 -10.71 -18.05
N ALA A 105 0.45 -11.90 -18.64
CA ALA A 105 1.40 -12.30 -19.67
C ALA A 105 1.32 -11.36 -20.88
N GLU A 106 2.46 -10.99 -21.46
CA GLU A 106 2.54 -10.19 -22.70
C GLU A 106 2.01 -10.95 -23.95
N SER A 107 1.49 -12.17 -23.78
CA SER A 107 0.99 -13.01 -24.87
C SER A 107 -0.35 -12.48 -25.41
N ARG A 108 -0.70 -12.88 -26.64
CA ARG A 108 -1.98 -12.50 -27.28
C ARG A 108 -3.23 -12.93 -26.50
N TYR A 109 -3.10 -13.87 -25.57
CA TYR A 109 -4.21 -14.41 -24.79
C TYR A 109 -4.27 -13.86 -23.35
N GLY A 110 -3.22 -13.17 -22.89
CA GLY A 110 -3.24 -12.28 -21.72
C GLY A 110 -3.77 -12.88 -20.41
N GLY A 111 -3.25 -14.03 -19.98
CA GLY A 111 -3.58 -14.62 -18.67
C GLY A 111 -2.88 -13.92 -17.51
N VAL A 112 -3.45 -14.00 -16.30
CA VAL A 112 -2.83 -13.49 -15.07
C VAL A 112 -1.61 -14.34 -14.72
N THR A 113 -0.43 -13.71 -14.54
CA THR A 113 0.81 -14.41 -14.19
C THR A 113 1.18 -14.23 -12.73
N ASP A 114 0.85 -13.08 -12.14
CA ASP A 114 1.21 -12.77 -10.77
C ASP A 114 0.11 -11.92 -10.11
N ILE A 115 -0.10 -12.15 -8.82
CA ILE A 115 -1.01 -11.37 -7.96
C ILE A 115 -0.24 -10.98 -6.69
N GLY A 116 -0.19 -9.68 -6.42
CA GLY A 116 0.30 -9.11 -5.17
C GLY A 116 -0.84 -8.56 -4.32
N LEU A 117 -0.82 -8.85 -3.03
CA LEU A 117 -1.78 -8.30 -2.07
C LEU A 117 -1.07 -7.74 -0.85
N ALA A 118 -1.60 -6.64 -0.31
CA ALA A 118 -1.25 -6.16 1.02
C ALA A 118 -2.53 -5.79 1.79
N ILE A 119 -2.64 -6.27 3.02
CA ILE A 119 -3.80 -6.11 3.87
C ILE A 119 -3.44 -5.24 5.04
N TRP A 120 -4.22 -4.20 5.29
CA TRP A 120 -4.06 -3.39 6.48
C TRP A 120 -5.38 -3.21 7.22
N SER A 121 -5.30 -3.35 8.54
CA SER A 121 -6.38 -3.05 9.46
C SER A 121 -5.78 -2.56 10.79
N PRO A 122 -6.39 -1.57 11.47
CA PRO A 122 -5.97 -1.18 12.81
C PRO A 122 -5.93 -2.36 13.79
N GLU A 123 -6.81 -3.35 13.62
CA GLU A 123 -6.88 -4.55 14.47
C GLU A 123 -5.66 -5.46 14.37
N TYR A 124 -4.89 -5.36 13.27
CA TYR A 124 -3.66 -6.13 13.06
C TYR A 124 -2.41 -5.42 13.63
N GLY A 125 -2.60 -4.47 14.55
CA GLY A 125 -1.50 -3.77 15.20
C GLY A 125 -0.78 -2.77 14.29
N GLY A 126 -1.42 -2.36 13.20
CA GLY A 126 -0.92 -1.34 12.28
C GLY A 126 0.13 -1.83 11.27
N ASN A 127 0.54 -3.09 11.33
CA ASN A 127 1.36 -3.72 10.29
C ASN A 127 0.48 -4.33 9.21
N ASP A 128 0.94 -4.26 7.96
CA ASP A 128 0.25 -4.90 6.86
C ASP A 128 0.71 -6.34 6.63
N ILE A 129 -0.20 -7.18 6.17
CA ILE A 129 0.04 -8.59 5.83
C ILE A 129 0.10 -8.69 4.32
N CYS A 130 1.24 -9.15 3.80
CA CYS A 130 1.48 -9.20 2.37
C CYS A 130 1.45 -10.64 1.83
N TYR A 131 0.91 -10.79 0.62
CA TYR A 131 0.89 -12.04 -0.13
C TYR A 131 1.44 -11.80 -1.53
N HIS A 132 2.09 -12.82 -2.07
CA HIS A 132 2.51 -12.85 -3.45
C HIS A 132 2.22 -14.23 -4.01
N TRP A 133 1.40 -14.27 -5.07
CA TRP A 133 1.04 -15.49 -5.77
C TRP A 133 1.53 -15.43 -7.20
N HIS A 134 2.34 -16.42 -7.56
CA HIS A 134 2.70 -16.68 -8.93
C HIS A 134 1.73 -17.72 -9.51
N ILE A 135 1.24 -17.47 -10.71
CA ILE A 135 0.22 -18.29 -11.37
C ILE A 135 0.88 -19.23 -12.37
N ASP A 136 0.82 -20.53 -12.10
CA ASP A 136 1.27 -21.56 -13.04
C ASP A 136 0.11 -21.96 -13.97
N GLU A 137 0.24 -21.61 -15.25
CA GLU A 137 -0.74 -21.99 -16.29
C GLU A 137 -0.66 -23.48 -16.68
N THR A 138 0.41 -24.20 -16.30
CA THR A 138 0.74 -25.53 -16.85
C THR A 138 0.61 -26.70 -15.88
N GLY A 139 0.16 -26.47 -14.65
CA GLY A 139 -0.13 -27.55 -13.70
C GLY A 139 1.08 -28.42 -13.32
N GLY A 140 2.30 -27.86 -13.32
CA GLY A 140 3.45 -28.54 -12.71
C GLY A 140 4.62 -28.93 -13.62
N VAL A 141 4.86 -28.27 -14.76
CA VAL A 141 6.17 -28.36 -15.43
C VAL A 141 6.97 -27.10 -15.15
N HIS A 142 7.56 -27.03 -13.94
CA HIS A 142 8.49 -25.98 -13.57
C HIS A 142 9.72 -26.02 -14.50
N GLN A 143 9.72 -25.22 -15.57
CA GLN A 143 10.97 -24.78 -16.19
C GLN A 143 11.50 -23.64 -15.33
N SER A 144 12.44 -24.00 -14.45
CA SER A 144 13.07 -23.15 -13.45
C SER A 144 14.04 -22.11 -14.04
N HIS A 145 13.70 -21.46 -15.15
CA HIS A 145 14.56 -20.48 -15.79
C HIS A 145 13.80 -19.16 -15.97
N ASP A 146 14.22 -18.18 -15.17
CA ASP A 146 14.02 -16.73 -15.36
C ASP A 146 12.67 -16.10 -14.99
N TYR A 147 11.88 -16.70 -14.09
CA TYR A 147 10.87 -15.91 -13.38
C TYR A 147 11.57 -15.08 -12.29
N ASN A 148 11.37 -13.75 -12.33
CA ASN A 148 11.84 -12.76 -11.36
C ASN A 148 12.15 -13.40 -10.00
N HIS A 149 13.43 -13.42 -9.61
CA HIS A 149 13.96 -14.20 -8.50
C HIS A 149 12.93 -14.37 -7.37
N PRO A 150 12.47 -15.61 -7.06
CA PRO A 150 11.50 -15.84 -5.97
C PRO A 150 11.98 -15.34 -4.59
N ASP A 151 13.27 -15.00 -4.48
CA ASP A 151 13.90 -14.32 -3.34
C ASP A 151 13.70 -12.78 -3.31
N SER A 152 12.91 -12.20 -4.23
CA SER A 152 12.69 -10.75 -4.33
C SER A 152 11.51 -10.23 -3.50
N PHE A 153 10.63 -11.11 -3.02
CA PHE A 153 9.52 -10.71 -2.16
C PHE A 153 10.00 -10.51 -0.72
N ALA A 154 10.05 -9.25 -0.27
CA ALA A 154 10.66 -8.88 1.01
C ALA A 154 9.75 -9.13 2.22
N PHE A 155 8.44 -9.26 1.99
CA PHE A 155 7.43 -9.28 3.07
C PHE A 155 6.82 -10.67 3.30
N GLY A 156 7.42 -11.73 2.76
CA GLY A 156 6.91 -13.09 2.97
C GLY A 156 7.54 -14.12 2.05
N ARG A 157 6.71 -14.99 1.50
CA ARG A 157 7.10 -16.01 0.51
C ARG A 157 6.14 -15.96 -0.67
N THR A 158 6.70 -16.13 -1.87
CA THR A 158 5.90 -16.35 -3.07
C THR A 158 5.28 -17.74 -3.00
N GLU A 159 3.96 -17.82 -3.11
CA GLU A 159 3.27 -19.10 -3.28
C GLU A 159 2.91 -19.31 -4.75
N PHE A 160 2.82 -20.57 -5.16
CA PHE A 160 2.49 -20.94 -6.53
C PHE A 160 1.08 -21.51 -6.53
N ILE A 161 0.20 -20.93 -7.34
CA ILE A 161 -1.18 -21.39 -7.50
C ILE A 161 -1.48 -21.65 -8.97
N ASP A 162 -2.41 -22.56 -9.23
CA ASP A 162 -2.92 -22.83 -10.56
C ASP A 162 -3.94 -21.74 -10.93
N SER A 163 -3.97 -21.31 -12.19
CA SER A 163 -4.91 -20.26 -12.65
C SER A 163 -6.37 -20.62 -12.37
N SER A 164 -6.74 -21.90 -12.45
CA SER A 164 -8.09 -22.38 -12.11
C SER A 164 -8.48 -22.18 -10.63
N LYS A 165 -7.50 -21.89 -9.75
CA LYS A 165 -7.73 -21.67 -8.31
C LYS A 165 -7.86 -20.20 -7.95
N ILE A 166 -7.54 -19.26 -8.85
CA ILE A 166 -7.60 -17.80 -8.58
C ILE A 166 -8.94 -17.39 -7.97
N PRO A 167 -10.11 -17.66 -8.58
CA PRO A 167 -11.38 -17.26 -8.00
C PRO A 167 -11.64 -17.85 -6.61
N ILE A 168 -11.31 -19.13 -6.39
CA ILE A 168 -11.52 -19.80 -5.09
C ILE A 168 -10.65 -19.17 -4.01
N VAL A 169 -9.36 -18.93 -4.32
CA VAL A 169 -8.42 -18.33 -3.38
C VAL A 169 -8.84 -16.91 -3.00
N LEU A 170 -9.23 -16.10 -3.98
CA LEU A 170 -9.68 -14.72 -3.75
C LEU A 170 -11.01 -14.65 -2.99
N ASP A 171 -11.96 -15.54 -3.29
CA ASP A 171 -13.24 -15.63 -2.57
C ASP A 171 -13.07 -16.08 -1.12
N ASP A 172 -12.31 -17.16 -0.89
CA ASP A 172 -12.04 -17.65 0.46
C ASP A 172 -11.32 -16.59 1.29
N TRP A 173 -10.39 -15.88 0.65
CA TRP A 173 -9.66 -14.79 1.27
C TRP A 173 -10.59 -13.62 1.63
N LEU A 174 -11.39 -13.10 0.68
CA LEU A 174 -12.37 -12.04 0.97
C LEU A 174 -13.38 -12.46 2.04
N LEU A 175 -13.85 -13.70 1.99
CA LEU A 175 -14.78 -14.24 2.98
C LEU A 175 -14.14 -14.31 4.37
N SER A 176 -12.86 -14.63 4.45
CA SER A 176 -12.12 -14.64 5.72
C SER A 176 -11.99 -13.24 6.32
N LEU A 177 -11.81 -12.22 5.47
CA LEU A 177 -11.70 -10.82 5.89
C LEU A 177 -13.06 -10.23 6.30
N SER A 178 -14.11 -10.49 5.53
CA SER A 178 -15.46 -9.99 5.80
C SER A 178 -16.12 -10.61 7.04
N LYS A 179 -15.70 -11.80 7.47
CA LYS A 179 -16.14 -12.37 8.76
C LYS A 179 -15.61 -11.58 9.96
N ARG A 180 -14.49 -10.88 9.79
CA ARG A 180 -13.82 -10.12 10.86
C ARG A 180 -14.16 -8.64 10.82
N HIS A 181 -14.45 -8.10 9.63
CA HIS A 181 -14.70 -6.67 9.43
C HIS A 181 -16.00 -6.43 8.67
N LYS A 182 -16.69 -5.33 8.99
CA LYS A 182 -17.96 -5.01 8.34
C LYS A 182 -17.82 -4.62 6.88
N ARG A 183 -16.66 -4.14 6.44
CA ARG A 183 -16.43 -3.65 5.07
C ARG A 183 -15.01 -3.88 4.59
N VAL A 184 -14.88 -4.25 3.33
CA VAL A 184 -13.60 -4.38 2.62
C VAL A 184 -13.44 -3.21 1.64
N CYS A 185 -12.26 -2.61 1.64
CA CYS A 185 -11.85 -1.59 0.68
C CYS A 185 -10.67 -2.10 -0.14
N ILE A 186 -10.92 -2.35 -1.42
CA ILE A 186 -9.87 -2.65 -2.39
C ILE A 186 -9.24 -1.33 -2.84
N ILE A 187 -7.92 -1.32 -2.83
CA ILE A 187 -7.04 -0.25 -3.22
C ILE A 187 -6.24 -0.73 -4.43
N GLN A 188 -6.21 0.09 -5.47
CA GLN A 188 -5.39 -0.14 -6.66
C GLN A 188 -4.56 1.10 -6.95
N TYR A 189 -3.51 0.92 -7.75
CA TYR A 189 -2.75 2.02 -8.31
C TYR A 189 -2.85 1.97 -9.83
N GLY A 190 -3.45 2.99 -10.42
CA GLY A 190 -3.75 2.99 -11.86
C GLY A 190 -5.03 2.23 -12.22
N ARG A 191 -5.28 2.13 -13.52
CA ARG A 191 -6.59 1.71 -14.07
C ARG A 191 -6.66 0.23 -14.47
N SER A 192 -5.54 -0.48 -14.44
CA SER A 192 -5.39 -1.81 -15.06
C SER A 192 -5.55 -2.98 -14.09
N SER A 193 -5.03 -2.88 -12.85
CA SER A 193 -4.79 -4.04 -12.00
C SER A 193 -6.06 -4.87 -11.73
N LEU A 194 -7.18 -4.25 -11.31
CA LEU A 194 -8.41 -5.01 -11.07
C LEU A 194 -9.14 -5.45 -12.33
N ARG A 195 -9.01 -4.70 -13.44
CA ARG A 195 -9.65 -5.06 -14.72
C ARG A 195 -9.09 -6.37 -15.28
N HIS A 196 -7.83 -6.68 -14.99
CA HIS A 196 -7.21 -7.94 -15.39
C HIS A 196 -7.76 -9.15 -14.63
N LEU A 197 -8.31 -8.96 -13.42
CA LEU A 197 -8.94 -10.04 -12.65
C LEU A 197 -10.39 -10.29 -13.05
N GLU A 198 -11.09 -9.31 -13.63
CA GLU A 198 -12.53 -9.44 -13.95
C GLU A 198 -12.91 -10.66 -14.82
N PRO A 199 -12.07 -11.14 -15.77
CA PRO A 199 -12.35 -12.38 -16.51
C PRO A 199 -12.32 -13.64 -15.64
N GLU A 200 -11.53 -13.63 -14.57
CA GLU A 200 -11.25 -14.80 -13.73
C GLU A 200 -11.97 -14.76 -12.38
N TRP A 201 -12.37 -13.56 -11.93
CA TRP A 201 -12.94 -13.34 -10.61
C TRP A 201 -13.94 -12.18 -10.58
N PHE A 202 -15.09 -12.40 -9.95
CA PHE A 202 -16.11 -11.39 -9.77
C PHE A 202 -15.95 -10.69 -8.42
N ILE A 203 -15.57 -9.41 -8.44
CA ILE A 203 -15.48 -8.60 -7.22
C ILE A 203 -16.90 -8.34 -6.68
N PRO A 204 -17.19 -8.70 -5.41
CA PRO A 204 -18.50 -8.43 -4.81
C PRO A 204 -18.88 -6.94 -4.85
N SER A 205 -20.15 -6.64 -5.10
CA SER A 205 -20.64 -5.26 -5.31
C SER A 205 -20.57 -4.38 -4.07
N ASP A 206 -20.49 -4.97 -2.88
CA ASP A 206 -20.40 -4.30 -1.59
C ASP A 206 -18.96 -3.92 -1.20
N VAL A 207 -17.97 -4.33 -2.01
CA VAL A 207 -16.57 -3.93 -1.84
C VAL A 207 -16.35 -2.54 -2.41
N LEU A 208 -15.76 -1.66 -1.59
CA LEU A 208 -15.37 -0.32 -2.02
C LEU A 208 -14.07 -0.41 -2.82
N LYS A 209 -13.95 0.39 -3.88
CA LYS A 209 -12.76 0.45 -4.73
C LYS A 209 -12.19 1.86 -4.71
N LEU A 210 -10.89 1.98 -4.46
CA LEU A 210 -10.15 3.25 -4.47
C LEU A 210 -8.96 3.18 -5.40
N ASN A 211 -8.79 4.18 -6.25
CA ASN A 211 -7.61 4.39 -7.06
C ASN A 211 -6.69 5.41 -6.39
N VAL A 212 -5.61 4.95 -5.76
CA VAL A 212 -4.68 5.81 -5.03
C VAL A 212 -3.94 6.77 -5.96
N GLN A 213 -3.69 6.39 -7.21
CA GLN A 213 -3.02 7.26 -8.17
C GLN A 213 -3.86 8.50 -8.47
N GLU A 214 -5.16 8.33 -8.75
CA GLU A 214 -6.09 9.43 -9.00
C GLU A 214 -6.21 10.35 -7.79
N ILE A 215 -6.32 9.77 -6.59
CA ILE A 215 -6.36 10.53 -5.34
C ILE A 215 -5.07 11.34 -5.15
N TRP A 216 -3.91 10.74 -5.42
CA TRP A 216 -2.60 11.39 -5.32
C TRP A 216 -2.46 12.57 -6.29
N GLN A 217 -2.82 12.35 -7.55
CA GLN A 217 -2.82 13.36 -8.62
C GLN A 217 -3.68 14.57 -8.23
N GLN A 218 -4.89 14.32 -7.70
CA GLN A 218 -5.79 15.36 -7.23
C GLN A 218 -5.18 16.17 -6.09
N GLN A 219 -4.55 15.52 -5.12
CA GLN A 219 -3.89 16.17 -3.97
C GLN A 219 -2.69 17.03 -4.40
N ARG A 220 -2.02 16.67 -5.50
CA ARG A 220 -0.91 17.44 -6.07
C ARG A 220 -1.37 18.51 -7.07
N GLY A 221 -2.65 18.53 -7.44
CA GLY A 221 -3.16 19.45 -8.46
C GLY A 221 -2.57 19.21 -9.84
N THR A 222 -2.24 17.96 -10.17
CA THR A 222 -1.63 17.60 -11.46
C THR A 222 -2.47 16.58 -12.19
N SER A 223 -2.60 16.71 -13.51
CA SER A 223 -3.23 15.71 -14.38
C SER A 223 -2.23 14.75 -15.04
N HIS A 224 -0.94 14.88 -14.73
CA HIS A 224 0.09 13.99 -15.26
C HIS A 224 -0.09 12.58 -14.70
N ASP A 225 0.24 11.55 -15.49
CA ASP A 225 0.28 10.18 -15.01
C ASP A 225 1.49 10.02 -14.08
N TRP A 226 1.30 9.73 -12.80
CA TRP A 226 2.41 9.57 -11.86
C TRP A 226 2.76 8.10 -11.77
N PRO A 227 3.98 7.68 -12.14
CA PRO A 227 4.46 6.34 -11.82
C PRO A 227 4.46 6.13 -10.31
N LEU A 228 4.15 4.91 -9.86
CA LEU A 228 4.13 4.57 -8.44
C LEU A 228 5.44 4.94 -7.73
N GLN A 229 6.58 4.69 -8.39
CA GLN A 229 7.89 5.03 -7.85
C GLN A 229 8.03 6.54 -7.58
N GLU A 230 7.57 7.39 -8.49
CA GLU A 230 7.66 8.85 -8.33
C GLU A 230 6.73 9.33 -7.21
N ALA A 231 5.52 8.78 -7.12
CA ALA A 231 4.59 9.09 -6.04
C ALA A 231 5.15 8.68 -4.68
N LEU A 232 5.81 7.53 -4.59
CA LEU A 232 6.47 7.07 -3.36
C LEU A 232 7.66 7.96 -2.97
N MET A 233 8.51 8.33 -3.93
CA MET A 233 9.62 9.25 -3.69
C MET A 233 9.14 10.61 -3.20
N ASP A 234 8.11 11.16 -3.83
CA ASP A 234 7.47 12.42 -3.45
C ASP A 234 6.75 12.32 -2.09
N ALA A 235 6.27 11.14 -1.73
CA ALA A 235 5.75 10.85 -0.39
C ALA A 235 6.85 10.63 0.67
N GLY A 236 8.13 10.72 0.31
CA GLY A 236 9.27 10.48 1.20
C GLY A 236 9.56 9.01 1.50
N GLU A 237 9.05 8.07 0.69
CA GLU A 237 9.48 6.66 0.67
C GLU A 237 10.64 6.53 -0.35
N GLY A 238 11.89 6.45 0.14
CA GLY A 238 13.11 6.75 -0.61
C GLY A 238 13.60 5.74 -1.68
N ILE A 239 14.86 5.95 -2.10
CA ILE A 239 15.56 5.46 -3.31
C ILE A 239 15.65 3.92 -3.46
N GLU A 240 15.59 3.17 -2.36
CA GLU A 240 15.68 1.70 -2.35
C GLU A 240 14.38 0.99 -2.79
N VAL A 241 13.29 1.73 -3.00
CA VAL A 241 12.01 1.16 -3.41
C VAL A 241 12.07 0.54 -4.81
N SER A 242 12.88 1.10 -5.72
CA SER A 242 12.88 0.75 -7.14
C SER A 242 13.09 -0.75 -7.43
N PHE A 243 14.04 -1.41 -6.76
CA PHE A 243 14.30 -2.84 -6.99
C PHE A 243 13.17 -3.73 -6.44
N LEU A 244 12.54 -3.31 -5.34
CA LEU A 244 11.45 -4.04 -4.70
C LEU A 244 10.17 -3.96 -5.53
N LEU A 245 9.94 -2.86 -6.25
CA LEU A 245 8.77 -2.67 -7.11
C LEU A 245 8.74 -3.63 -8.32
N THR A 246 9.73 -4.50 -8.53
CA THR A 246 9.64 -5.54 -9.56
C THR A 246 8.72 -6.69 -9.15
N ASN A 247 8.49 -6.89 -7.85
CA ASN A 247 7.64 -7.94 -7.31
C ASN A 247 6.26 -7.37 -6.93
N LEU A 248 5.16 -8.02 -7.32
CA LEU A 248 3.82 -7.47 -7.11
C LEU A 248 3.41 -7.44 -5.62
N GLY A 249 3.87 -8.37 -4.80
CA GLY A 249 3.60 -8.35 -3.36
C GLY A 249 4.25 -7.14 -2.69
N ASN A 250 5.48 -6.81 -3.09
CA ASN A 250 6.14 -5.57 -2.66
C ASN A 250 5.42 -4.32 -3.21
N LYS A 251 5.00 -4.32 -4.49
CA LYS A 251 4.22 -3.20 -5.05
C LYS A 251 2.95 -2.96 -4.24
N ALA A 252 2.19 -4.01 -3.94
CA ALA A 252 0.98 -3.91 -3.13
C ALA A 252 1.26 -3.34 -1.74
N HIS A 253 2.34 -3.78 -1.08
CA HIS A 253 2.81 -3.18 0.17
C HIS A 253 3.03 -1.68 0.03
N PHE A 254 3.80 -1.23 -0.96
CA PHE A 254 4.09 0.20 -1.12
C PHE A 254 2.85 1.02 -1.52
N ILE A 255 1.93 0.45 -2.30
CA ILE A 255 0.63 1.07 -2.58
C ILE A 255 -0.15 1.29 -1.28
N MET A 256 -0.16 0.28 -0.39
CA MET A 256 -0.77 0.40 0.94
C MET A 256 -0.11 1.51 1.77
N ARG A 257 1.23 1.57 1.79
CA ARG A 257 2.00 2.62 2.48
C ARG A 257 1.65 4.02 1.96
N LEU A 258 1.57 4.20 0.65
CA LEU A 258 1.18 5.47 0.03
C LEU A 258 -0.24 5.87 0.42
N MET A 259 -1.17 4.91 0.42
CA MET A 259 -2.56 5.12 0.86
C MET A 259 -2.63 5.54 2.33
N LEU A 260 -1.88 4.88 3.22
CA LEU A 260 -1.85 5.24 4.64
C LEU A 260 -1.28 6.64 4.88
N LYS A 261 -0.29 7.07 4.09
CA LYS A 261 0.21 8.46 4.13
C LYS A 261 -0.84 9.47 3.67
N LEU A 262 -1.56 9.17 2.60
CA LEU A 262 -2.69 9.98 2.15
C LEU A 262 -3.75 10.11 3.24
N LEU A 263 -4.13 9.00 3.89
CA LEU A 263 -5.07 9.01 5.01
C LEU A 263 -4.59 9.88 6.16
N HIS A 264 -3.31 9.77 6.53
CA HIS A 264 -2.73 10.58 7.59
C HIS A 264 -2.82 12.08 7.28
N ARG A 265 -2.39 12.48 6.09
CA ARG A 265 -2.43 13.87 5.66
C ARG A 265 -3.86 14.42 5.64
N ILE A 266 -4.81 13.64 5.12
CA ILE A 266 -6.23 14.01 5.10
C ILE A 266 -6.78 14.18 6.53
N LYS A 267 -6.30 13.39 7.49
CA LYS A 267 -6.66 13.53 8.91
C LYS A 267 -6.11 14.83 9.51
N GLU A 268 -4.84 15.15 9.24
CA GLU A 268 -4.22 16.39 9.71
C GLU A 268 -4.96 17.62 9.17
N GLU A 269 -5.25 17.65 7.87
CA GLU A 269 -6.01 18.73 7.23
C GLU A 269 -7.42 18.89 7.83
N ALA A 270 -8.10 17.79 8.18
CA ALA A 270 -9.42 17.85 8.81
C ALA A 270 -9.38 18.40 10.26
N ASN A 271 -8.33 18.09 11.00
CA ASN A 271 -8.13 18.60 12.36
C ASN A 271 -7.76 20.09 12.36
N ASP A 272 -6.95 20.53 11.40
CA ASP A 272 -6.55 21.94 11.25
C ASP A 272 -7.75 22.83 10.91
N ILE A 273 -8.64 22.37 10.01
CA ILE A 273 -9.88 23.10 9.69
C ILE A 273 -10.79 23.20 10.91
N SER A 274 -10.97 22.10 11.65
CA SER A 274 -11.81 22.08 12.86
C SER A 274 -11.27 23.02 13.95
N TYR A 275 -9.95 23.15 14.07
CA TYR A 275 -9.29 24.07 14.99
C TYR A 275 -9.46 25.54 14.56
N LEU A 276 -9.35 25.84 13.27
CA LEU A 276 -9.56 27.19 12.73
C LEU A 276 -11.02 27.65 12.88
N GLU A 277 -11.99 26.76 12.63
CA GLU A 277 -13.41 27.06 12.86
C GLU A 277 -13.71 27.30 14.35
N ALA A 278 -13.10 26.51 15.25
CA ALA A 278 -13.23 26.72 16.70
C ALA A 278 -12.64 28.08 17.15
N LEU A 279 -11.51 28.50 16.57
CA LEU A 279 -10.91 29.81 16.84
C LEU A 279 -11.75 30.98 16.31
N ASP A 280 -12.37 30.84 15.14
CA ASP A 280 -13.19 31.90 14.54
C ASP A 280 -14.52 32.10 15.30
N ILE A 281 -15.10 31.00 15.80
CA ILE A 281 -16.23 31.08 16.74
C ILE A 281 -15.80 31.84 18.01
N THR A 282 -14.64 31.56 18.60
CA THR A 282 -14.21 32.29 19.81
C THR A 282 -13.92 33.77 19.60
N LYS A 283 -13.55 34.20 18.38
CA LYS A 283 -13.38 35.63 18.06
C LYS A 283 -14.69 36.38 17.83
N THR A 284 -15.76 35.67 17.44
CA THR A 284 -17.08 36.27 17.19
C THR A 284 -17.84 36.55 18.49
N TYR A 285 -17.41 35.98 19.62
CA TYR A 285 -18.02 36.15 20.95
C TYR A 285 -17.17 36.99 21.93
N GLN A 286 -16.23 37.81 21.44
CA GLN A 286 -15.53 38.84 22.23
C GLN A 286 -15.93 40.24 21.77
#